data_AF-A0A7R9BKJ4-F1
#
_entry.id   AF-A0A7R9BKJ4-F1
#
_cell.length_a   1.000
_cell.length_b   1.000
_cell.length_c   1.000
_cell.angle_alpha   90.00
_cell.angle_beta   90.00
_cell.angle_gamma   90.00
#
_symmetry.space_group_name_H-M   'P 1'
#
loop_
_entity.id
_entity.type
_entity.pdbx_description
1 polymer ?
#
loop_
_entity_poly.entity_id
_entity_poly.type
_entity_poly.pdbx_seq_one_letter_code
_entity_poly.pdbx_strand_id
1 'polypeptide(L)'
;MKYFIIALLASVATATEYNECDSGSLGSVENLEIPGCLILPCEMEQGSTQSMNLRFSPSSDSSSLTWKVIAIVAGIEIDWNGIASDACASLVEGTCPVASGDLVEATVSLAISPAYPAVLNTPEAEMGAYKYIQELHRKKQSDVMRYLLRLRCWQYRQLNKIHRAPRPTRPDKARRLGYRAKQGFVIYRIRMRRGGRKRQVPKGCTYGKPKHHGVNQLKPVRNLQAIAEERVGRRVSALRVLNSYWVAQDSTYKYFEVILIDTFHKAIRRDPKINWICKSVQKHRELRGKTSAGRKSRGLGHGRRFNQTIGGSRRACWKRRNTLQLRRKR
;
A
#
# COMPACT_ATOMS: atom_id res chain seq x y z
N MET A 1 55.08 43.40 -11.36
CA MET A 1 53.92 44.32 -11.41
C MET A 1 52.67 43.49 -11.18
N LYS A 2 52.01 43.67 -10.03
CA LYS A 2 50.83 42.92 -9.59
C LYS A 2 49.58 43.55 -10.20
N TYR A 3 48.80 42.78 -10.95
CA TYR A 3 47.48 43.21 -11.42
C TYR A 3 46.41 42.55 -10.54
N PHE A 4 45.73 43.36 -9.74
CA PHE A 4 44.50 42.99 -9.05
C PHE A 4 43.36 43.05 -10.07
N ILE A 5 42.74 41.90 -10.36
CA ILE A 5 41.47 41.84 -11.08
C ILE A 5 40.38 41.71 -10.02
N ILE A 6 39.67 42.81 -9.77
CA ILE A 6 38.45 42.81 -8.96
C ILE A 6 37.34 42.30 -9.86
N ALA A 7 36.95 41.03 -9.69
CA ALA A 7 35.75 40.48 -10.31
C ALA A 7 34.54 40.96 -9.50
N LEU A 8 33.81 41.93 -10.04
CA LEU A 8 32.52 42.37 -9.54
C LEU A 8 31.49 41.26 -9.87
N LEU A 9 31.25 40.37 -8.91
CA LEU A 9 30.15 39.42 -8.95
C LEU A 9 28.84 40.20 -8.81
N ALA A 10 28.17 40.46 -9.93
CA ALA A 10 26.78 40.91 -9.91
C ALA A 10 25.91 39.75 -9.40
N SER A 11 25.46 39.85 -8.16
CA SER A 11 24.41 38.98 -7.62
C SER A 11 23.12 39.29 -8.35
N VAL A 12 22.66 38.36 -9.18
CA VAL A 12 21.32 38.42 -9.77
C VAL A 12 20.33 38.11 -8.64
N ALA A 13 19.61 39.12 -8.15
CA ALA A 13 18.53 38.94 -7.18
C ALA A 13 17.36 38.23 -7.89
N THR A 14 17.18 36.95 -7.60
CA THR A 14 16.07 36.15 -8.12
C THR A 14 14.91 36.21 -7.13
N ALA A 15 13.74 36.66 -7.59
CA ALA A 15 12.51 36.59 -6.82
C ALA A 15 12.20 35.15 -6.41
N THR A 16 11.82 34.94 -5.14
CA THR A 16 11.35 33.62 -4.68
C THR A 16 9.91 33.42 -5.11
N GLU A 17 9.59 32.25 -5.67
CA GLU A 17 8.19 31.89 -5.93
C GLU A 17 7.40 31.87 -4.61
N TYR A 18 6.18 32.39 -4.61
CA TYR A 18 5.28 32.37 -3.46
C TYR A 18 3.84 32.13 -3.91
N ASN A 19 3.01 31.67 -2.97
CA ASN A 19 1.57 31.61 -3.15
C ASN A 19 0.93 32.70 -2.29
N GLU A 20 -0.06 33.40 -2.84
CA GLU A 20 -0.85 34.35 -2.06
C GLU A 20 -1.66 33.63 -0.99
N CYS A 21 -1.76 34.23 0.20
CA CYS A 21 -2.59 33.71 1.27
C CYS A 21 -4.08 34.00 0.97
N ASP A 22 -4.95 33.01 1.14
CA ASP A 22 -6.41 33.16 0.95
C ASP A 22 -7.08 34.14 1.96
N SER A 23 -6.31 34.65 2.94
CA SER A 23 -6.79 35.48 4.04
C SER A 23 -6.70 36.98 3.72
N GLY A 24 -7.68 37.51 2.98
CA GLY A 24 -8.11 38.91 2.98
C GLY A 24 -7.02 40.00 3.09
N SER A 25 -5.96 39.91 2.28
CA SER A 25 -4.88 40.90 2.30
C SER A 25 -5.34 42.27 1.77
N LEU A 26 -5.03 43.34 2.51
CA LEU A 26 -5.27 44.74 2.11
C LEU A 26 -4.12 45.29 1.25
N GLY A 27 -3.54 44.47 0.37
CA GLY A 27 -2.41 44.83 -0.48
C GLY A 27 -1.95 43.65 -1.32
N SER A 28 -1.26 43.97 -2.43
CA SER A 28 -0.64 43.00 -3.34
C SER A 28 0.86 42.95 -3.13
N VAL A 29 1.42 41.74 -3.09
CA VAL A 29 2.87 41.52 -3.05
C VAL A 29 3.40 41.57 -4.47
N GLU A 30 4.44 42.35 -4.72
CA GLU A 30 5.11 42.40 -6.03
C GLU A 30 6.34 41.50 -6.07
N ASN A 31 7.10 41.48 -4.98
CA ASN A 31 8.29 40.66 -4.89
C ASN A 31 8.52 40.19 -3.45
N LEU A 32 8.86 38.91 -3.31
CA LEU A 32 9.36 38.33 -2.08
C LEU A 32 10.74 37.74 -2.37
N GLU A 33 11.75 38.13 -1.60
CA GLU A 33 13.09 37.59 -1.69
C GLU A 33 13.52 37.01 -0.34
N ILE A 34 13.85 35.72 -0.35
CA ILE A 34 14.41 35.01 0.79
C ILE A 34 15.86 34.63 0.43
N PRO A 35 16.88 35.28 1.03
CA PRO A 35 18.28 35.01 0.73
C PRO A 35 18.62 33.53 0.94
N GLY A 36 19.17 32.90 -0.11
CA GLY A 36 19.55 31.48 -0.10
C GLY A 36 18.44 30.50 -0.50
N CYS A 37 17.23 30.96 -0.79
CA CYS A 37 16.15 30.10 -1.29
C CYS A 37 15.97 30.24 -2.81
N LEU A 38 16.64 29.39 -3.59
CA LEU A 38 16.51 29.38 -5.06
C LEU A 38 15.47 28.37 -5.57
N ILE A 39 15.12 27.38 -4.73
CA ILE A 39 14.18 26.30 -5.06
C ILE A 39 13.26 26.12 -3.85
N LEU A 40 11.96 26.13 -4.09
CA LEU A 40 10.98 25.80 -3.06
C LEU A 40 10.96 24.28 -2.81
N PRO A 41 10.82 23.81 -1.55
CA PRO A 41 10.72 24.58 -0.30
C PRO A 41 12.07 25.07 0.23
N CYS A 42 12.10 26.26 0.84
CA CYS A 42 13.32 26.84 1.41
C CYS A 42 13.87 26.00 2.57
N GLU A 43 15.14 25.64 2.51
CA GLU A 43 15.86 25.01 3.62
C GLU A 43 16.38 26.10 4.56
N MET A 44 15.96 26.06 5.82
CA MET A 44 16.41 27.01 6.83
C MET A 44 17.02 26.27 8.02
N GLU A 45 18.09 26.82 8.57
CA GLU A 45 18.81 26.21 9.69
C GLU A 45 18.12 26.47 11.03
N GLN A 46 18.16 25.48 11.93
CA GLN A 46 17.64 25.65 13.28
C GLN A 46 18.62 26.48 14.11
N GLY A 47 18.10 27.47 14.83
CA GLY A 47 18.91 28.40 15.64
C GLY A 47 19.47 29.60 14.85
N SER A 48 19.14 29.74 13.56
CA SER A 48 19.50 30.92 12.77
C SER A 48 18.35 31.92 12.68
N THR A 49 18.69 33.17 12.37
CA THR A 49 17.73 34.22 12.00
C THR A 49 17.74 34.39 10.49
N GLN A 50 16.60 34.14 9.84
CA GLN A 50 16.43 34.30 8.40
C GLN A 50 15.78 35.65 8.10
N SER A 51 16.36 36.47 7.22
CA SER A 51 15.73 37.70 6.73
C SER A 51 14.89 37.42 5.48
N MET A 52 13.80 38.16 5.32
CA MET A 52 12.93 38.14 4.14
C MET A 52 12.71 39.58 3.70
N ASN A 53 12.96 39.87 2.42
CA ASN A 53 12.68 41.18 1.84
C ASN A 53 11.37 41.11 1.07
N LEU A 54 10.43 41.96 1.42
CA LEU A 54 9.10 42.01 0.84
C LEU A 54 8.88 43.39 0.22
N ARG A 55 8.49 43.39 -1.06
CA ARG A 55 7.99 44.56 -1.76
C ARG A 55 6.50 44.39 -2.02
N PHE A 56 5.70 45.33 -1.54
CA PHE A 56 4.25 45.26 -1.66
C PHE A 56 3.65 46.65 -1.87
N SER A 57 2.43 46.66 -2.44
CA SER A 57 1.63 47.86 -2.65
C SER A 57 0.36 47.81 -1.78
N PRO A 58 0.14 48.75 -0.85
CA PRO A 58 -1.08 48.81 -0.03
C PRO A 58 -2.31 49.11 -0.88
N SER A 59 -3.46 48.48 -0.57
CA SER A 59 -4.74 48.79 -1.24
C SER A 59 -5.49 49.98 -0.63
N SER A 60 -5.15 50.38 0.60
CA SER A 60 -5.82 51.46 1.33
C SER A 60 -4.87 52.24 2.24
N ASP A 61 -5.10 53.54 2.37
CA ASP A 61 -4.35 54.42 3.26
C ASP A 61 -4.38 53.90 4.71
N SER A 62 -3.22 53.69 5.31
CA SER A 62 -3.10 53.05 6.62
C SER A 62 -2.05 53.75 7.48
N SER A 63 -2.42 54.11 8.71
CA SER A 63 -1.51 54.76 9.66
C SER A 63 -0.63 53.78 10.45
N SER A 64 -1.03 52.52 10.53
CA SER A 64 -0.26 51.44 11.14
C SER A 64 -0.35 50.16 10.30
N LEU A 65 0.73 49.40 10.29
CA LEU A 65 0.83 48.11 9.61
C LEU A 65 1.24 47.05 10.63
N THR A 66 0.68 45.85 10.55
CA THR A 66 1.07 44.73 11.42
C THR A 66 1.39 43.47 10.62
N TRP A 67 2.43 42.76 11.03
CA TRP A 67 2.78 41.45 10.46
C TRP A 67 2.09 40.34 11.25
N LYS A 68 1.50 39.37 10.54
CA LYS A 68 1.06 38.10 11.12
C LYS A 68 1.69 36.96 10.34
N VAL A 69 2.47 36.13 11.03
CA VAL A 69 3.11 34.94 10.45
C VAL A 69 2.55 33.69 11.11
N ILE A 70 2.11 32.75 10.29
CA ILE A 70 1.50 31.48 10.73
C ILE A 70 2.32 30.34 10.12
N ALA A 71 2.73 29.38 10.94
CA ALA A 71 3.33 28.13 10.49
C ALA A 71 2.27 27.03 10.40
N ILE A 72 2.28 26.28 9.29
CA ILE A 72 1.41 25.12 9.10
C ILE A 72 2.25 23.84 9.27
N VAL A 73 2.09 23.15 10.40
CA VAL A 73 2.80 21.90 10.68
C VAL A 73 1.81 20.75 10.69
N ALA A 74 1.93 19.82 9.73
CA ALA A 74 1.03 18.67 9.59
C ALA A 74 -0.48 19.04 9.52
N GLY A 75 -0.81 20.21 8.97
CA GLY A 75 -2.18 20.72 8.84
C GLY A 75 -2.70 21.47 10.08
N ILE A 76 -1.86 21.78 11.06
CA ILE A 76 -2.19 22.61 12.22
C ILE A 76 -1.54 23.99 12.02
N GLU A 77 -2.35 25.05 12.11
CA GLU A 77 -1.91 26.44 12.11
C GLU A 77 -1.36 26.82 13.50
N ILE A 78 -0.14 27.35 13.53
CA ILE A 78 0.55 27.76 14.74
C ILE A 78 1.05 29.20 14.53
N ASP A 79 0.61 30.13 15.36
CA ASP A 79 1.07 31.52 15.29
C ASP A 79 2.57 31.63 15.62
N TRP A 80 3.30 32.38 14.80
CA TRP A 80 4.74 32.59 14.96
C TRP A 80 5.03 33.88 15.74
N ASN A 81 5.25 33.76 17.05
CA ASN A 81 5.44 34.92 17.94
C ASN A 81 6.88 35.51 17.91
N GLY A 82 7.74 35.03 17.03
CA GLY A 82 9.16 35.41 16.95
C GLY A 82 9.47 36.65 16.09
N ILE A 83 8.47 37.47 15.76
CA ILE A 83 8.62 38.64 14.86
C ILE A 83 8.01 39.87 15.57
N ALA A 84 8.60 41.05 15.32
CA ALA A 84 8.00 42.31 15.75
C ALA A 84 6.65 42.52 15.05
N SER A 85 5.58 42.67 15.83
CA SER A 85 4.22 42.82 15.28
C SER A 85 4.02 44.14 14.54
N ASP A 86 4.85 45.16 14.82
CA ASP A 86 4.80 46.46 14.15
C ASP A 86 5.59 46.41 12.84
N ALA A 87 4.86 46.45 11.73
CA ALA A 87 5.45 46.38 10.40
C ALA A 87 6.04 47.73 9.97
N CYS A 88 5.57 48.84 10.52
CA CYS A 88 6.08 50.17 10.20
C CYS A 88 7.54 50.35 10.63
N ALA A 89 7.93 49.71 11.74
CA ALA A 89 9.31 49.73 12.22
C ALA A 89 10.28 48.90 11.36
N SER A 90 9.75 48.07 10.46
CA SER A 90 10.54 47.14 9.63
C SER A 90 10.64 47.59 8.16
N LEU A 91 10.19 48.80 7.85
CA LEU A 91 10.27 49.39 6.52
C LEU A 91 11.70 49.87 6.23
N VAL A 92 12.21 49.50 5.06
CA VAL A 92 13.51 49.95 4.53
C VAL A 92 13.30 51.12 3.58
N GLU A 93 12.27 51.04 2.74
CA GLU A 93 11.85 52.12 1.85
C GLU A 93 10.35 52.38 2.04
N GLY A 94 10.01 53.62 2.39
CA GLY A 94 8.65 54.04 2.77
C GLY A 94 8.57 54.43 4.25
N THR A 95 7.66 55.34 4.57
CA THR A 95 7.39 55.81 5.94
C THR A 95 5.92 55.62 6.27
N CYS A 96 5.58 55.20 7.49
CA CYS A 96 4.20 55.24 7.94
C CYS A 96 3.78 56.66 8.33
N PRO A 97 2.58 57.15 7.98
CA PRO A 97 1.46 56.45 7.30
C PRO A 97 1.70 56.17 5.81
N VAL A 98 1.25 55.01 5.33
CA VAL A 98 1.37 54.58 3.92
C VAL A 98 0.13 54.96 3.12
N ALA A 99 0.29 55.45 1.89
CA ALA A 99 -0.84 55.72 0.99
C ALA A 99 -1.14 54.52 0.08
N SER A 100 -2.38 54.43 -0.37
CA SER A 100 -2.82 53.42 -1.34
C SER A 100 -2.02 53.55 -2.65
N GLY A 101 -1.45 52.44 -3.10
CA GLY A 101 -0.66 52.38 -4.34
C GLY A 101 0.82 52.76 -4.21
N ASP A 102 1.29 53.17 -3.02
CA ASP A 102 2.73 53.38 -2.79
C ASP A 102 3.49 52.04 -2.84
N LEU A 103 4.70 52.07 -3.39
CA LEU A 103 5.61 50.92 -3.35
C LEU A 103 6.45 50.97 -2.09
N VAL A 104 6.29 49.98 -1.23
CA VAL A 104 6.93 49.91 0.08
C VAL A 104 7.78 48.65 0.17
N GLU A 105 9.01 48.80 0.67
CA GLU A 105 9.94 47.68 0.89
C GLU A 105 10.18 47.48 2.39
N ALA A 106 10.02 46.24 2.85
CA ALA A 106 10.19 45.86 4.24
C ALA A 106 11.13 44.66 4.37
N THR A 107 11.96 44.66 5.43
CA THR A 107 12.79 43.51 5.79
C THR A 107 12.27 42.89 7.08
N VAL A 108 11.84 41.64 7.01
CA VAL A 108 11.32 40.87 8.15
C VAL A 108 12.37 39.86 8.60
N SER A 109 12.74 39.91 9.88
CA SER A 109 13.67 38.94 10.48
C SER A 109 12.92 37.85 11.25
N LEU A 110 13.03 36.60 10.79
CA LEU A 110 12.41 35.41 11.36
C LEU A 110 13.44 34.61 12.17
N ALA A 111 13.29 34.55 13.50
CA ALA A 111 14.11 33.69 14.34
C ALA A 111 13.58 32.25 14.37
N ILE A 112 14.40 31.29 13.95
CA ILE A 112 14.03 29.86 13.89
C ILE A 112 14.54 29.18 15.16
N SER A 113 13.66 29.02 16.14
CA SER A 113 13.99 28.35 17.40
C SER A 113 14.42 26.89 17.19
N PRO A 114 15.47 26.40 17.88
CA PRO A 114 15.83 24.98 17.86
C PRO A 114 14.77 24.07 18.48
N ALA A 115 13.76 24.63 19.18
CA ALA A 115 12.60 23.88 19.65
C ALA A 115 11.62 23.50 18.53
N TYR A 116 11.69 24.15 17.37
CA TYR A 116 10.81 23.82 16.24
C TYR A 116 11.20 22.47 15.65
N PRO A 117 10.23 21.56 15.43
CA PRO A 117 10.52 20.25 14.89
C PRO A 117 11.13 20.40 13.49
N ALA A 118 12.16 19.60 13.18
CA ALA A 118 12.61 19.47 11.80
C ALA A 118 11.44 18.95 10.98
N VAL A 119 10.83 19.83 10.17
CA VAL A 119 9.90 19.41 9.13
C VAL A 119 10.78 18.74 8.09
N LEU A 120 11.02 17.44 8.27
CA LEU A 120 11.45 16.62 7.17
C LEU A 120 10.36 16.82 6.12
N ASN A 121 10.68 17.58 5.08
CA ASN A 121 10.15 17.31 3.76
C ASN A 121 10.57 15.87 3.47
N THR A 122 9.86 14.90 4.05
CA THR A 122 9.83 13.58 3.48
C THR A 122 9.30 13.86 2.09
N PRO A 123 10.10 13.71 1.01
CA PRO A 123 9.51 13.67 -0.32
C PRO A 123 8.45 12.59 -0.21
N GLU A 124 7.17 12.98 -0.29
CA GLU A 124 5.97 12.17 -0.03
C GLU A 124 6.27 10.68 -0.04
N ALA A 125 6.73 10.06 1.08
CA ALA A 125 7.54 8.83 1.05
C ALA A 125 7.18 7.92 -0.14
N GLU A 126 7.89 8.06 -1.29
CA GLU A 126 7.31 7.71 -2.60
C GLU A 126 6.80 6.28 -2.55
N MET A 127 5.48 6.13 -2.41
CA MET A 127 4.93 4.82 -2.09
C MET A 127 5.12 3.96 -3.32
N GLY A 128 6.02 2.97 -3.26
CA GLY A 128 6.31 2.15 -4.45
C GLY A 128 5.02 1.60 -5.09
N ALA A 129 4.92 1.61 -6.43
CA ALA A 129 3.69 1.36 -7.20
C ALA A 129 2.80 0.20 -6.71
N TYR A 130 3.39 -0.89 -6.18
CA TYR A 130 2.63 -2.02 -5.62
C TYR A 130 1.78 -1.67 -4.40
N LYS A 131 2.16 -0.64 -3.63
CA LYS A 131 1.42 -0.13 -2.49
C LYS A 131 0.13 0.54 -2.96
N TYR A 132 0.18 1.41 -3.97
CA TYR A 132 -1.03 1.99 -4.58
C TYR A 132 -1.98 0.91 -5.11
N ILE A 133 -1.46 -0.07 -5.86
CA ILE A 133 -2.27 -1.20 -6.38
C ILE A 133 -2.92 -1.98 -5.22
N GLN A 134 -2.19 -2.16 -4.11
CA GLN A 134 -2.73 -2.81 -2.92
C GLN A 134 -3.87 -2.01 -2.29
N GLU A 135 -3.73 -0.68 -2.14
CA GLU A 135 -4.76 0.18 -1.57
C GLU A 135 -6.02 0.23 -2.45
N LEU A 136 -5.85 0.31 -3.77
CA LEU A 136 -6.93 0.21 -4.75
C LEU A 136 -7.69 -1.12 -4.61
N HIS A 137 -6.97 -2.24 -4.45
CA HIS A 137 -7.58 -3.53 -4.18
C HIS A 137 -8.15 -3.70 -2.76
N ARG A 138 -7.84 -2.83 -1.81
CA ARG A 138 -8.51 -2.80 -0.49
C ARG A 138 -9.90 -2.19 -0.64
N LYS A 139 -10.03 -1.06 -1.36
CA LYS A 139 -11.29 -0.37 -1.67
C LYS A 139 -12.05 -0.99 -2.87
N LYS A 140 -12.40 -2.28 -2.79
CA LYS A 140 -13.06 -3.02 -3.90
C LYS A 140 -14.47 -2.53 -4.26
N GLN A 141 -15.14 -1.80 -3.37
CA GLN A 141 -16.47 -1.25 -3.59
C GLN A 141 -16.46 0.10 -4.30
N SER A 142 -15.29 0.71 -4.50
CA SER A 142 -15.18 1.91 -5.35
C SER A 142 -15.66 1.63 -6.77
N ASP A 143 -16.20 2.64 -7.44
CA ASP A 143 -16.80 2.48 -8.76
C ASP A 143 -15.79 2.01 -9.81
N VAL A 144 -14.56 2.53 -9.76
CA VAL A 144 -13.44 2.07 -10.58
C VAL A 144 -13.22 0.56 -10.43
N MET A 145 -13.15 0.07 -9.18
CA MET A 145 -12.92 -1.36 -8.93
C MET A 145 -14.11 -2.23 -9.31
N ARG A 146 -15.34 -1.77 -9.05
CA ARG A 146 -16.56 -2.48 -9.45
C ARG A 146 -16.66 -2.60 -10.96
N TYR A 147 -16.37 -1.53 -11.69
CA TYR A 147 -16.33 -1.50 -13.15
C TYR A 147 -15.29 -2.50 -13.69
N LEU A 148 -14.05 -2.42 -13.22
CA LEU A 148 -12.97 -3.34 -13.64
C LEU A 148 -13.29 -4.81 -13.32
N LEU A 149 -13.86 -5.09 -12.15
CA LEU A 149 -14.24 -6.45 -11.77
C LEU A 149 -15.41 -6.98 -12.62
N ARG A 150 -16.36 -6.11 -13.01
CA ARG A 150 -17.47 -6.48 -13.90
C ARG A 150 -16.97 -6.89 -15.28
N LEU A 151 -16.09 -6.08 -15.89
CA LEU A 151 -15.46 -6.39 -17.18
C LEU A 151 -14.66 -7.70 -17.12
N ARG A 152 -13.83 -7.88 -16.08
CA ARG A 152 -13.06 -9.12 -15.88
C ARG A 152 -13.95 -10.34 -15.71
N CYS A 153 -15.00 -10.26 -14.90
CA CYS A 153 -15.95 -11.35 -14.72
C CYS A 153 -16.66 -11.71 -16.03
N TRP A 154 -17.02 -10.72 -16.87
CA TRP A 154 -17.55 -10.99 -18.20
C TRP A 154 -16.56 -11.77 -19.06
N GLN A 155 -15.31 -11.31 -19.16
CA GLN A 155 -14.25 -12.00 -19.92
C GLN A 155 -14.04 -13.44 -19.42
N TYR A 156 -13.98 -13.64 -18.09
CA TYR A 156 -13.71 -14.96 -17.50
C TYR A 156 -14.87 -15.95 -17.64
N ARG A 157 -16.09 -15.48 -17.90
CA ARG A 157 -17.23 -16.35 -18.20
C ARG A 157 -17.09 -17.00 -19.58
N GLN A 158 -16.57 -16.25 -20.55
CA GLN A 158 -16.36 -16.73 -21.92
C GLN A 158 -15.20 -17.74 -22.01
N LEU A 159 -14.22 -17.61 -21.12
CA LEU A 159 -13.07 -18.51 -21.09
C LEU A 159 -13.38 -19.87 -20.46
N ASN A 160 -12.56 -20.86 -20.82
CA ASN A 160 -12.61 -22.20 -20.26
C ASN A 160 -12.44 -22.22 -18.73
N LYS A 161 -13.03 -23.23 -18.09
CA LYS A 161 -13.05 -23.37 -16.62
C LYS A 161 -11.66 -23.32 -15.98
N ILE A 162 -10.68 -23.95 -16.64
CA ILE A 162 -9.26 -23.91 -16.27
C ILE A 162 -8.51 -23.50 -17.54
N HIS A 163 -7.82 -22.37 -17.51
CA HIS A 163 -7.00 -21.90 -18.62
C HIS A 163 -5.71 -21.25 -18.10
N ARG A 164 -4.67 -21.25 -18.92
CA ARG A 164 -3.40 -20.57 -18.60
C ARG A 164 -3.60 -19.05 -18.76
N ALA A 165 -3.14 -18.28 -17.79
CA ALA A 165 -3.06 -16.83 -17.91
C ALA A 165 -1.62 -16.45 -18.28
N PRO A 166 -1.41 -15.55 -19.26
CA PRO A 166 -0.06 -15.17 -19.68
C PRO A 166 0.68 -14.36 -18.60
N ARG A 167 -0.03 -13.51 -17.86
CA ARG A 167 0.49 -12.65 -16.78
C ARG A 167 -0.46 -12.66 -15.58
N PRO A 168 0.03 -12.40 -14.36
CA PRO A 168 -0.84 -12.26 -13.19
C PRO A 168 -1.76 -11.05 -13.37
N THR A 169 -3.05 -11.21 -13.10
CA THR A 169 -3.99 -10.06 -13.09
C THR A 169 -3.65 -9.10 -11.95
N ARG A 170 -3.08 -9.63 -10.87
CA ARG A 170 -2.69 -8.89 -9.66
C ARG A 170 -1.21 -9.09 -9.36
N PRO A 171 -0.32 -8.30 -9.97
CA PRO A 171 1.12 -8.46 -9.77
C PRO A 171 1.55 -8.19 -8.32
N ASP A 172 0.90 -7.23 -7.63
CA ASP A 172 1.09 -6.92 -6.20
C ASP A 172 0.91 -8.18 -5.33
N LYS A 173 -0.20 -8.88 -5.53
CA LYS A 173 -0.61 -10.02 -4.72
C LYS A 173 0.18 -11.26 -5.08
N ALA A 174 0.41 -11.48 -6.38
CA ALA A 174 1.21 -12.59 -6.86
C ALA A 174 2.63 -12.53 -6.28
N ARG A 175 3.28 -11.34 -6.32
CA ARG A 175 4.63 -11.12 -5.80
C ARG A 175 4.73 -11.41 -4.31
N ARG A 176 3.75 -10.96 -3.50
CA ARG A 176 3.67 -11.27 -2.06
C ARG A 176 3.55 -12.77 -1.78
N LEU A 177 2.95 -13.52 -2.68
CA LEU A 177 2.77 -14.97 -2.56
C LEU A 177 3.93 -15.78 -3.14
N GLY A 178 4.99 -15.11 -3.61
CA GLY A 178 6.23 -15.73 -4.08
C GLY A 178 6.36 -15.85 -5.60
N TYR A 179 5.45 -15.25 -6.39
CA TYR A 179 5.63 -15.18 -7.84
C TYR A 179 6.81 -14.28 -8.20
N ARG A 180 7.61 -14.72 -9.18
CA ARG A 180 8.65 -13.93 -9.84
C ARG A 180 8.47 -14.04 -11.34
N ALA A 181 8.63 -12.92 -12.05
CA ALA A 181 8.54 -12.87 -13.50
C ALA A 181 9.83 -13.42 -14.14
N LYS A 182 10.00 -14.74 -14.08
CA LYS A 182 11.08 -15.47 -14.73
C LYS A 182 10.58 -16.81 -15.25
N GLN A 183 11.33 -17.41 -16.16
CA GLN A 183 10.97 -18.70 -16.73
C GLN A 183 10.82 -19.79 -15.65
N GLY A 184 9.83 -20.66 -15.84
CA GLY A 184 9.43 -21.72 -14.91
C GLY A 184 8.32 -21.33 -13.93
N PHE A 185 7.94 -20.05 -13.82
CA PHE A 185 6.68 -19.66 -13.17
C PHE A 185 5.53 -19.63 -14.17
N VAL A 186 4.40 -20.21 -13.79
CA VAL A 186 3.19 -20.27 -14.63
C VAL A 186 1.97 -19.91 -13.80
N ILE A 187 1.00 -19.23 -14.41
CA ILE A 187 -0.25 -18.87 -13.76
C ILE A 187 -1.40 -19.54 -14.50
N TYR A 188 -2.27 -20.18 -13.73
CA TYR A 188 -3.53 -20.73 -14.23
C TYR A 188 -4.69 -20.04 -13.54
N ARG A 189 -5.72 -19.70 -14.32
CA ARG A 189 -6.98 -19.18 -13.79
C ARG A 189 -8.00 -20.31 -13.75
N ILE A 190 -8.73 -20.38 -12.64
CA ILE A 190 -9.80 -21.36 -12.43
C ILE A 190 -11.06 -20.69 -11.90
N ARG A 191 -12.21 -21.09 -12.45
CA ARG A 191 -13.53 -20.74 -11.90
C ARG A 191 -14.10 -21.87 -11.02
N MET A 192 -14.62 -21.49 -9.87
CA MET A 192 -15.19 -22.36 -8.85
C MET A 192 -16.63 -21.97 -8.54
N ARG A 193 -17.57 -22.91 -8.70
CA ARG A 193 -18.99 -22.67 -8.40
C ARG A 193 -19.15 -22.32 -6.91
N ARG A 194 -19.92 -21.27 -6.65
CA ARG A 194 -20.31 -20.81 -5.31
C ARG A 194 -21.40 -21.71 -4.73
N GLY A 195 -21.57 -21.64 -3.41
CA GLY A 195 -22.61 -22.36 -2.68
C GLY A 195 -22.07 -23.48 -1.79
N GLY A 196 -23.01 -24.21 -1.19
CA GLY A 196 -22.74 -25.39 -0.36
C GLY A 196 -22.44 -26.63 -1.19
N ARG A 197 -22.35 -27.78 -0.52
CA ARG A 197 -22.20 -29.09 -1.15
C ARG A 197 -23.46 -29.90 -0.88
N LYS A 198 -24.20 -30.28 -1.93
CA LYS A 198 -25.27 -31.28 -1.80
C LYS A 198 -24.66 -32.65 -1.49
N ARG A 199 -25.26 -33.42 -0.57
CA ARG A 199 -24.89 -34.82 -0.38
C ARG A 199 -25.21 -35.63 -1.64
N GLN A 200 -24.29 -36.52 -2.02
CA GLN A 200 -24.51 -37.46 -3.11
C GLN A 200 -25.37 -38.61 -2.58
N VAL A 201 -26.69 -38.49 -2.73
CA VAL A 201 -27.66 -39.56 -2.43
C VAL A 201 -28.70 -39.61 -3.57
N PRO A 202 -29.06 -40.80 -4.06
CA PRO A 202 -30.14 -40.96 -5.04
C PRO A 202 -31.44 -40.36 -4.50
N LYS A 203 -32.12 -39.53 -5.30
CA LYS A 203 -33.41 -38.87 -4.97
C LYS A 203 -33.46 -38.07 -3.66
N GLY A 204 -32.34 -37.86 -2.96
CA GLY A 204 -32.34 -37.24 -1.64
C GLY A 204 -32.64 -38.21 -0.48
N CYS A 205 -32.82 -39.50 -0.76
CA CYS A 205 -33.18 -40.51 0.23
C CYS A 205 -31.95 -40.91 1.06
N THR A 206 -31.98 -40.59 2.35
CA THR A 206 -30.94 -40.98 3.33
C THR A 206 -31.47 -42.01 4.30
N TYR A 207 -30.74 -43.10 4.51
CA TYR A 207 -31.07 -44.13 5.50
C TYR A 207 -30.32 -43.93 6.83
N GLY A 208 -30.79 -44.59 7.88
CA GLY A 208 -30.19 -44.56 9.22
C GLY A 208 -30.74 -43.45 10.11
N LYS A 209 -29.95 -43.04 11.12
CA LYS A 209 -30.39 -42.13 12.19
C LYS A 209 -30.77 -40.74 11.63
N PRO A 210 -31.81 -40.06 12.19
CA PRO A 210 -32.28 -38.74 11.73
C PRO A 210 -31.19 -37.67 11.63
N LYS A 211 -30.19 -37.70 12.50
CA LYS A 211 -29.00 -36.82 12.45
C LYS A 211 -28.31 -36.80 11.08
N HIS A 212 -28.36 -37.90 10.34
CA HIS A 212 -27.70 -38.03 9.06
C HIS A 212 -28.60 -37.69 7.87
N HIS A 213 -29.85 -37.26 8.07
CA HIS A 213 -30.78 -37.03 6.96
C HIS A 213 -30.56 -35.71 6.19
N GLY A 214 -29.70 -34.81 6.68
CA GLY A 214 -29.42 -33.55 6.00
C GLY A 214 -28.73 -33.69 4.63
N VAL A 215 -29.35 -33.18 3.57
CA VAL A 215 -28.85 -33.23 2.17
C VAL A 215 -28.32 -31.89 1.66
N ASN A 216 -29.09 -30.80 1.80
CA ASN A 216 -28.84 -29.53 1.09
C ASN A 216 -27.94 -28.54 1.84
N GLN A 217 -28.09 -28.43 3.16
CA GLN A 217 -27.41 -27.39 3.95
C GLN A 217 -25.96 -27.74 4.34
N LEU A 218 -25.40 -28.82 3.80
CA LEU A 218 -24.04 -29.22 4.08
C LEU A 218 -23.02 -28.25 3.46
N LYS A 219 -21.99 -27.90 4.22
CA LYS A 219 -20.90 -27.04 3.78
C LYS A 219 -19.62 -27.87 3.57
N PRO A 220 -18.83 -27.61 2.52
CA PRO A 220 -17.56 -28.31 2.34
C PRO A 220 -16.58 -27.92 3.45
N VAL A 221 -15.86 -28.91 3.98
CA VAL A 221 -14.80 -28.68 5.01
C VAL A 221 -13.64 -27.84 4.46
N ARG A 222 -13.34 -28.03 3.17
CA ARG A 222 -12.30 -27.28 2.45
C ARG A 222 -12.86 -26.00 1.86
N ASN A 223 -12.08 -24.93 1.94
CA ASN A 223 -12.44 -23.67 1.28
C ASN A 223 -12.38 -23.81 -0.25
N LEU A 224 -13.13 -22.95 -0.96
CA LEU A 224 -13.17 -22.98 -2.43
C LEU A 224 -11.80 -22.74 -3.07
N GLN A 225 -10.93 -21.99 -2.40
CA GLN A 225 -9.57 -21.69 -2.86
C GLN A 225 -8.69 -22.94 -2.88
N ALA A 226 -8.71 -23.77 -1.83
CA ALA A 226 -7.97 -25.03 -1.80
C ALA A 226 -8.53 -26.02 -2.84
N ILE A 227 -9.86 -26.10 -2.99
CA ILE A 227 -10.46 -26.93 -4.04
C ILE A 227 -10.05 -26.45 -5.45
N ALA A 228 -9.88 -25.14 -5.64
CA ALA A 228 -9.33 -24.58 -6.88
C ALA A 228 -7.88 -25.05 -7.11
N GLU A 229 -7.01 -24.93 -6.11
CA GLU A 229 -5.63 -25.41 -6.19
C GLU A 229 -5.56 -26.90 -6.55
N GLU A 230 -6.38 -27.74 -5.91
CA GLU A 230 -6.43 -29.18 -6.17
C GLU A 230 -6.87 -29.50 -7.60
N ARG A 231 -7.87 -28.78 -8.13
CA ARG A 231 -8.35 -28.99 -9.51
C ARG A 231 -7.27 -28.61 -10.53
N VAL A 232 -6.56 -27.51 -10.30
CA VAL A 232 -5.45 -27.10 -11.18
C VAL A 232 -4.28 -28.07 -11.06
N GLY A 233 -3.90 -28.47 -9.84
CA GLY A 233 -2.81 -29.42 -9.60
C GLY A 233 -3.07 -30.81 -10.20
N ARG A 234 -4.33 -31.25 -10.26
CA ARG A 234 -4.71 -32.48 -10.98
C ARG A 234 -4.66 -32.32 -12.50
N ARG A 235 -5.10 -31.18 -13.03
CA ARG A 235 -5.09 -30.91 -14.48
C ARG A 235 -3.67 -30.78 -15.03
N VAL A 236 -2.76 -30.21 -14.24
CA VAL A 236 -1.37 -29.95 -14.61
C VAL A 236 -0.43 -30.60 -13.59
N SER A 237 -0.46 -31.93 -13.55
CA SER A 237 0.21 -32.76 -12.53
C SER A 237 1.73 -32.69 -12.51
N ALA A 238 2.34 -32.37 -13.66
CA ALA A 238 3.79 -32.20 -13.79
C ALA A 238 4.30 -30.97 -13.01
N LEU A 239 3.48 -29.92 -12.89
CA LEU A 239 3.84 -28.69 -12.20
C LEU A 239 3.60 -28.80 -10.69
N ARG A 240 4.19 -27.88 -9.92
CA ARG A 240 3.98 -27.77 -8.47
C ARG A 240 3.20 -26.51 -8.14
N VAL A 241 2.12 -26.66 -7.37
CA VAL A 241 1.37 -25.52 -6.85
C VAL A 241 2.17 -24.83 -5.76
N LEU A 242 2.47 -23.54 -5.95
CA LEU A 242 3.09 -22.69 -4.94
C LEU A 242 2.03 -22.15 -3.99
N ASN A 243 1.09 -21.38 -4.54
CA ASN A 243 0.04 -20.66 -3.81
C ASN A 243 -1.08 -20.22 -4.77
N SER A 244 -2.12 -19.58 -4.25
CA SER A 244 -3.20 -19.01 -5.06
C SER A 244 -3.75 -17.72 -4.45
N TYR A 245 -4.50 -16.96 -5.25
CA TYR A 245 -5.20 -15.76 -4.79
C TYR A 245 -6.53 -15.55 -5.52
N TRP A 246 -7.43 -14.83 -4.86
CA TRP A 246 -8.71 -14.40 -5.43
C TRP A 246 -8.51 -13.26 -6.42
N VAL A 247 -9.21 -13.32 -7.55
CA VAL A 247 -9.15 -12.31 -8.61
C VAL A 247 -10.48 -11.59 -8.78
N ALA A 248 -11.57 -12.35 -8.90
CA ALA A 248 -12.89 -11.81 -9.16
C ALA A 248 -13.98 -12.78 -8.66
N GLN A 249 -15.22 -12.31 -8.58
CA GLN A 249 -16.38 -13.17 -8.29
C GLN A 249 -17.64 -12.60 -8.96
N ASP A 250 -18.51 -13.50 -9.40
CA ASP A 250 -19.87 -13.20 -9.83
C ASP A 250 -20.87 -13.94 -8.90
N SER A 251 -22.17 -13.93 -9.22
CA SER A 251 -23.18 -14.61 -8.41
C SER A 251 -22.98 -16.13 -8.33
N THR A 252 -22.54 -16.77 -9.42
CA THR A 252 -22.47 -18.23 -9.57
C THR A 252 -21.08 -18.80 -9.29
N TYR A 253 -20.01 -18.04 -9.51
CA TYR A 253 -18.62 -18.46 -9.55
C TYR A 253 -17.69 -17.50 -8.77
N LYS A 254 -16.61 -18.07 -8.25
CA LYS A 254 -15.42 -17.37 -7.76
C LYS A 254 -14.23 -17.72 -8.63
N TYR A 255 -13.43 -16.73 -8.97
CA TYR A 255 -12.25 -16.88 -9.82
C TYR A 255 -10.98 -16.76 -8.99
N PHE A 256 -10.08 -17.72 -9.18
CA PHE A 256 -8.79 -17.76 -8.53
C PHE A 256 -7.68 -17.88 -9.57
N GLU A 257 -6.55 -17.24 -9.29
CA GLU A 257 -5.30 -17.49 -10.00
C GLU A 257 -4.39 -18.34 -9.11
N VAL A 258 -3.91 -19.44 -9.67
CA VAL A 258 -3.03 -20.40 -9.01
C VAL A 258 -1.64 -20.22 -9.62
N ILE A 259 -0.65 -20.00 -8.76
CA ILE A 259 0.76 -19.89 -9.12
C ILE A 259 1.34 -21.30 -9.10
N LEU A 260 1.83 -21.74 -10.26
CA LEU A 260 2.51 -23.00 -10.45
C LEU A 260 3.97 -22.79 -10.82
N ILE A 261 4.77 -23.80 -10.54
CA ILE A 261 6.20 -23.83 -10.82
C ILE A 261 6.52 -25.10 -11.59
N ASP A 262 7.27 -24.95 -12.67
CA ASP A 262 7.92 -26.05 -13.36
C ASP A 262 9.22 -26.42 -12.64
N THR A 263 9.25 -27.63 -12.07
CA THR A 263 10.41 -28.12 -11.31
C THR A 263 11.56 -28.61 -12.17
N PHE A 264 11.33 -28.84 -13.47
CA PHE A 264 12.36 -29.28 -14.41
C PHE A 264 13.13 -28.11 -15.02
N HIS A 265 12.56 -26.90 -14.97
CA HIS A 265 13.20 -25.70 -15.53
C HIS A 265 14.49 -25.29 -14.79
N LYS A 266 15.58 -25.06 -15.53
CA LYS A 266 16.91 -24.70 -14.98
C LYS A 266 16.86 -23.44 -14.10
N ALA A 267 16.11 -22.41 -14.50
CA ALA A 267 15.95 -21.16 -13.74
C ALA A 267 15.24 -21.32 -12.38
N ILE A 268 14.52 -22.43 -12.16
CA ILE A 268 13.91 -22.77 -10.87
C ILE A 268 14.88 -23.59 -10.04
N ARG A 269 15.53 -24.60 -10.64
CA ARG A 269 16.47 -25.49 -9.95
C ARG A 269 17.70 -24.76 -9.42
N ARG A 270 18.21 -23.78 -10.16
CA ARG A 270 19.38 -22.97 -9.80
C ARG A 270 19.08 -21.87 -8.77
N ASP A 271 17.82 -21.49 -8.58
CA ASP A 271 17.47 -20.41 -7.64
C ASP A 271 17.32 -20.93 -6.20
N PRO A 272 18.21 -20.54 -5.27
CA PRO A 272 18.18 -21.02 -3.89
C PRO A 272 16.92 -20.62 -3.12
N LYS A 273 16.23 -19.55 -3.53
CA LYS A 273 15.01 -19.07 -2.84
C LYS A 273 13.80 -19.98 -3.10
N ILE A 274 13.77 -20.70 -4.22
CA ILE A 274 12.60 -21.47 -4.65
C ILE A 274 12.89 -22.97 -4.88
N ASN A 275 14.15 -23.37 -5.06
CA ASN A 275 14.53 -24.75 -5.36
C ASN A 275 14.02 -25.80 -4.34
N TRP A 276 13.67 -25.39 -3.13
CA TRP A 276 13.02 -26.25 -2.12
C TRP A 276 11.76 -26.94 -2.65
N ILE A 277 11.05 -26.32 -3.62
CA ILE A 277 9.84 -26.88 -4.23
C ILE A 277 10.13 -28.05 -5.18
N CYS A 278 11.37 -28.17 -5.68
CA CYS A 278 11.81 -29.27 -6.54
C CYS A 278 12.02 -30.59 -5.77
N LYS A 279 12.11 -30.54 -4.44
CA LYS A 279 12.27 -31.75 -3.61
C LYS A 279 11.06 -32.69 -3.75
N SER A 280 11.30 -34.00 -3.79
CA SER A 280 10.25 -35.03 -3.91
C SER A 280 9.17 -34.94 -2.83
N VAL A 281 9.53 -34.49 -1.62
CA VAL A 281 8.59 -34.27 -0.50
C VAL A 281 7.53 -33.20 -0.79
N GLN A 282 7.75 -32.34 -1.78
CA GLN A 282 6.86 -31.25 -2.21
C GLN A 282 5.92 -31.64 -3.35
N LYS A 283 5.86 -32.93 -3.76
CA LYS A 283 4.85 -33.43 -4.70
C LYS A 283 3.43 -33.20 -4.17
N HIS A 284 2.51 -32.70 -5.00
CA HIS A 284 1.09 -32.52 -4.67
C HIS A 284 0.80 -31.93 -3.27
N ARG A 285 1.35 -30.74 -2.99
CA ARG A 285 1.16 -30.03 -1.71
C ARG A 285 -0.29 -29.59 -1.52
N GLU A 286 -0.96 -29.24 -2.62
CA GLU A 286 -2.36 -28.86 -2.70
C GLU A 286 -3.27 -30.00 -2.21
N LEU A 287 -3.04 -31.24 -2.66
CA LEU A 287 -3.83 -32.41 -2.25
C LEU A 287 -3.65 -32.76 -0.77
N ARG A 288 -2.47 -32.43 -0.20
CA ARG A 288 -2.13 -32.68 1.21
C ARG A 288 -2.45 -31.50 2.13
N GLY A 289 -3.04 -30.43 1.60
CA GLY A 289 -3.38 -29.23 2.36
C GLY A 289 -2.16 -28.53 2.99
N LYS A 290 -1.04 -28.47 2.25
CA LYS A 290 0.20 -27.78 2.64
C LYS A 290 0.34 -26.37 2.05
N THR A 291 -0.57 -25.97 1.16
CA THR A 291 -0.70 -24.60 0.66
C THR A 291 -1.29 -23.67 1.72
N SER A 292 -1.23 -22.35 1.52
CA SER A 292 -1.79 -21.38 2.46
C SER A 292 -3.30 -21.61 2.68
N ALA A 293 -4.04 -21.85 1.60
CA ALA A 293 -5.47 -22.14 1.63
C ALA A 293 -5.79 -23.46 2.37
N GLY A 294 -4.99 -24.52 2.12
CA GLY A 294 -5.12 -25.81 2.80
C GLY A 294 -4.81 -25.72 4.29
N ARG A 295 -3.76 -24.99 4.67
CA ARG A 295 -3.40 -24.73 6.09
C ARG A 295 -4.52 -24.00 6.82
N LYS A 296 -5.12 -22.99 6.19
CA LYS A 296 -6.28 -22.25 6.75
C LYS A 296 -7.47 -23.18 6.99
N SER A 297 -7.82 -24.03 6.02
CA SER A 297 -8.92 -25.00 6.18
C SER A 297 -8.68 -26.02 7.28
N ARG A 298 -7.41 -26.38 7.55
CA ARG A 298 -7.04 -27.28 8.64
C ARG A 298 -7.03 -26.60 10.02
N GLY A 299 -7.27 -25.29 10.08
CA GLY A 299 -7.12 -24.50 11.31
C GLY A 299 -5.67 -24.46 11.76
N LEU A 300 -4.73 -24.13 10.88
CA LEU A 300 -3.32 -23.92 11.26
C LEU A 300 -3.00 -22.44 11.22
N GLY A 301 -2.33 -21.92 12.25
CA GLY A 301 -1.90 -20.51 12.33
C GLY A 301 -2.54 -19.66 13.43
N HIS A 302 -3.36 -20.24 14.32
CA HIS A 302 -4.03 -19.52 15.42
C HIS A 302 -3.32 -19.70 16.79
N GLY A 303 -2.04 -20.08 16.83
CA GLY A 303 -1.28 -20.26 18.08
C GLY A 303 -1.44 -21.63 18.76
N ARG A 304 -0.78 -21.78 19.93
CA ARG A 304 -0.74 -23.01 20.74
C ARG A 304 -2.12 -23.25 21.38
N ARG A 305 -2.57 -24.51 21.45
CA ARG A 305 -3.86 -24.98 22.03
C ARG A 305 -5.17 -24.61 21.30
N PHE A 306 -5.20 -23.64 20.38
CA PHE A 306 -6.44 -23.23 19.69
C PHE A 306 -7.12 -24.36 18.88
N ASN A 307 -6.34 -25.18 18.15
CA ASN A 307 -6.91 -26.12 17.17
C ASN A 307 -6.85 -27.60 17.56
N GLN A 308 -6.40 -27.93 18.77
CA GLN A 308 -6.19 -29.31 19.24
C GLN A 308 -5.58 -30.25 18.17
N THR A 309 -4.56 -29.77 17.43
CA THR A 309 -3.86 -30.56 16.40
C THR A 309 -2.45 -30.95 16.86
N ILE A 310 -1.92 -32.05 16.32
CA ILE A 310 -0.52 -32.46 16.49
C ILE A 310 0.13 -32.55 15.11
N GLY A 311 1.26 -31.88 14.93
CA GLY A 311 1.88 -31.74 13.59
C GLY A 311 0.92 -31.15 12.54
N GLY A 312 -0.08 -30.39 13.01
CA GLY A 312 -1.16 -29.86 12.20
C GLY A 312 -2.23 -30.86 11.74
N SER A 313 -2.28 -32.08 12.30
CA SER A 313 -3.31 -33.08 12.01
C SER A 313 -4.24 -33.29 13.21
N ARG A 314 -5.56 -33.15 12.98
CA ARG A 314 -6.60 -33.48 13.97
C ARG A 314 -6.66 -34.98 14.23
N ARG A 315 -6.51 -35.80 13.19
CA ARG A 315 -6.52 -37.27 13.29
C ARG A 315 -5.33 -37.80 14.09
N ALA A 316 -4.13 -37.21 13.90
CA ALA A 316 -2.96 -37.58 14.68
C ALA A 316 -3.15 -37.24 16.17
N CYS A 317 -3.75 -36.08 16.47
CA CYS A 317 -4.11 -35.71 17.84
C CYS A 317 -5.09 -36.69 18.47
N TRP A 318 -6.18 -37.00 17.74
CA TRP A 318 -7.17 -37.96 18.18
C TRP A 318 -6.56 -39.35 18.42
N LYS A 319 -5.74 -39.85 17.49
CA LYS A 319 -5.08 -41.16 17.64
C LYS A 319 -4.23 -41.18 18.91
N ARG A 320 -3.38 -40.19 19.14
CA ARG A 320 -2.53 -40.13 20.36
C ARG A 320 -3.36 -40.18 21.65
N ARG A 321 -4.49 -39.47 21.71
CA ARG A 321 -5.34 -39.40 22.90
C ARG A 321 -6.16 -40.67 23.15
N ASN A 322 -6.51 -41.39 22.09
CA ASN A 322 -7.34 -42.60 22.16
C ASN A 322 -6.52 -43.89 22.02
N THR A 323 -5.19 -43.81 21.93
CA THR A 323 -4.33 -45.00 21.91
C THR A 323 -4.13 -45.45 23.35
N LEU A 324 -4.57 -46.66 23.67
CA LEU A 324 -4.27 -47.33 24.94
C LEU A 324 -2.74 -47.52 25.05
N GLN A 325 -2.15 -46.97 26.10
CA GLN A 325 -0.71 -47.09 26.34
C GLN A 325 -0.46 -48.24 27.33
N LEU A 326 0.02 -49.37 26.81
CA LEU A 326 0.43 -50.51 27.62
C LEU A 326 1.95 -50.49 27.77
N ARG A 327 2.44 -49.93 28.88
CA ARG A 327 3.86 -49.93 29.21
C ARG A 327 4.26 -51.30 29.76
N ARG A 328 5.52 -51.71 29.53
CA ARG A 328 6.07 -52.98 30.01
C ARG A 328 6.00 -53.11 31.54
N LYS A 329 6.19 -52.00 32.25
CA LYS A 329 5.96 -51.85 33.69
C LYS A 329 4.96 -50.70 33.87
N ARG A 330 3.96 -50.92 34.72
CA ARG A 330 2.90 -49.93 34.98
C ARG A 330 3.38 -48.85 35.92
#